data_AF-A0A938NJC6-F1
#
_entry.id   AF-A0A938NJC6-F1
#
_cell.length_a   1.000
_cell.length_b   1.000
_cell.length_c   1.000
_cell.angle_alpha   90.00
_cell.angle_beta   90.00
_cell.angle_gamma   90.00
#
_symmetry.space_group_name_H-M   'P 1'
#
loop_
_entity.id
_entity.type
_entity.pdbx_description
1 polymer ?
#
loop_
_entity_poly.entity_id
_entity_poly.type
_entity_poly.pdbx_seq_one_letter_code
_entity_poly.pdbx_strand_id
1 'polypeptide(L)'
;PTEAEWEYAARGGLADAHYATGDSLSGELASYASTNPKGTRPVGSYAPNPYGLYDMTGNVVEWTADYYDWDYYRESPPLNPVGPAIGKFRAIRGGGWFTGPGCCNIDFRNGLRGNWRDFNVGFRCAADPPGPKPISVRAADGVIVYGDLQLASADRRGPLVILFHQARASAQGEYGAIAARLLAAGYHVLAIDQRSGGSYLGGANRTAAALGDAEIGYCAAYPDLVAALRYADAAGLRGKRIALGSSYSASLVLRLAVEEAKALAAIVACSPASGPPMVDCEPGPWIAQVKLPALVIRPASEMARDSVREQLAACAAAGLRTHVAEEGVHGASLLDPSRCPDAEASWRVLLDFLAEVCAPESDSP
;
A
#
# COMPACT_ATOMS: atom_id res chain seq x y z
N PRO A 1 -7.40 6.86 -18.00
CA PRO A 1 -6.88 7.71 -16.90
C PRO A 1 -7.58 9.07 -16.94
N THR A 2 -7.61 9.78 -15.81
CA THR A 2 -7.92 11.22 -15.78
C THR A 2 -6.79 12.06 -16.41
N GLU A 3 -7.01 13.35 -16.66
CA GLU A 3 -5.98 14.29 -17.13
C GLU A 3 -4.82 14.33 -16.13
N ALA A 4 -5.14 14.38 -14.83
CA ALA A 4 -4.16 14.41 -13.75
C ALA A 4 -3.37 13.09 -13.64
N GLU A 5 -4.04 11.94 -13.73
CA GLU A 5 -3.38 10.63 -13.75
C GLU A 5 -2.48 10.47 -14.98
N TRP A 6 -2.93 10.93 -16.15
CA TRP A 6 -2.12 10.90 -17.37
C TRP A 6 -0.87 11.75 -17.22
N GLU A 7 -1.00 12.98 -16.69
CA GLU A 7 0.13 13.88 -16.48
C GLU A 7 1.11 13.30 -15.46
N TYR A 8 0.63 12.78 -14.34
CA TYR A 8 1.45 12.12 -13.33
C TYR A 8 2.22 10.94 -13.93
N ALA A 9 1.53 10.09 -14.70
CA ALA A 9 2.13 8.97 -15.39
C ALA A 9 3.18 9.43 -16.42
N ALA A 10 2.95 10.53 -17.15
CA ALA A 10 3.87 11.08 -18.15
C ALA A 10 5.13 11.63 -17.50
N ARG A 11 5.01 12.37 -16.39
CA ARG A 11 6.16 12.86 -15.61
C ARG A 11 7.10 11.74 -15.20
N GLY A 12 6.57 10.57 -14.83
CA GLY A 12 7.39 9.40 -14.55
C GLY A 12 8.39 9.62 -13.40
N GLY A 13 8.05 10.46 -12.41
CA GLY A 13 8.95 10.84 -11.32
C GLY A 13 9.97 11.94 -11.65
N LEU A 14 9.96 12.48 -12.87
CA LEU A 14 10.79 13.64 -13.23
C LEU A 14 10.13 14.93 -12.76
N ALA A 15 10.71 15.58 -11.76
CA ALA A 15 10.29 16.90 -11.31
C ALA A 15 10.58 17.94 -12.40
N ASP A 16 9.61 18.84 -12.64
CA ASP A 16 9.73 19.99 -13.54
C ASP A 16 10.09 19.71 -15.01
N ALA A 17 10.09 18.43 -15.43
CA ALA A 17 10.37 18.07 -16.82
C ALA A 17 9.29 18.57 -17.78
N HIS A 18 9.72 19.05 -18.94
CA HIS A 18 8.83 19.49 -20.02
C HIS A 18 8.25 18.31 -20.80
N TYR A 19 9.01 17.23 -20.96
CA TYR A 19 8.65 16.03 -21.70
C TYR A 19 8.82 14.78 -20.82
N ALA A 20 8.12 13.69 -21.14
CA ALA A 20 8.32 12.41 -20.45
C ALA A 20 9.73 11.81 -20.68
N THR A 21 10.48 12.40 -21.61
CA THR A 21 11.87 12.12 -21.95
C THR A 21 12.85 13.08 -21.22
N GLY A 22 12.36 13.88 -20.27
CA GLY A 22 13.12 14.94 -19.59
C GLY A 22 12.94 16.29 -20.27
N ASP A 23 14.03 17.03 -20.46
CA ASP A 23 13.99 18.40 -21.03
C ASP A 23 14.28 18.46 -22.54
N SER A 24 14.46 17.30 -23.18
CA SER A 24 14.80 17.19 -24.59
C SER A 24 13.68 16.57 -25.41
N LEU A 25 13.44 17.16 -26.58
CA LEU A 25 12.56 16.63 -27.62
C LEU A 25 13.34 16.53 -28.93
N SER A 26 13.46 15.32 -29.47
CA SER A 26 14.14 15.06 -30.74
C SER A 26 13.50 13.85 -31.44
N GLY A 27 13.83 13.66 -32.72
CA GLY A 27 13.37 12.49 -33.48
C GLY A 27 13.92 11.15 -33.01
N GLU A 28 14.95 11.16 -32.15
CA GLU A 28 15.50 9.97 -31.49
C GLU A 28 14.71 9.60 -30.22
N LEU A 29 13.96 10.57 -29.66
CA LEU A 29 13.25 10.43 -28.39
C LEU A 29 11.73 10.30 -28.56
N ALA A 30 11.17 10.83 -29.65
CA ALA A 30 9.74 10.87 -29.87
C ALA A 30 9.39 10.98 -31.35
N SER A 31 8.15 10.58 -31.70
CA SER A 31 7.58 10.84 -33.04
C SER A 31 6.58 11.98 -32.98
N TYR A 32 6.88 13.08 -33.67
CA TYR A 32 6.03 14.28 -33.77
C TYR A 32 6.21 14.95 -35.14
N ALA A 33 5.40 15.95 -35.50
CA ALA A 33 5.33 16.46 -36.87
C ALA A 33 6.69 16.90 -37.44
N SER A 34 7.55 17.54 -36.65
CA SER A 34 8.87 18.01 -37.12
C SER A 34 9.87 16.87 -37.39
N THR A 35 9.55 15.64 -36.99
CA THR A 35 10.33 14.43 -37.30
C THR A 35 9.93 13.81 -38.65
N ASN A 36 8.96 14.44 -39.34
CA ASN A 36 8.39 14.01 -40.61
C ASN A 36 7.98 12.51 -40.65
N PRO A 37 7.20 12.03 -39.67
CA PRO A 37 6.79 10.63 -39.62
C PRO A 37 5.72 10.34 -40.67
N LYS A 38 5.72 9.11 -41.21
CA LYS A 38 4.74 8.65 -42.22
C LYS A 38 3.52 7.95 -41.59
N GLY A 39 3.22 8.27 -40.33
CA GLY A 39 2.21 7.61 -39.52
C GLY A 39 2.71 7.31 -38.10
N THR A 40 1.89 6.60 -37.33
CA THR A 40 2.24 6.11 -36.00
C THR A 40 3.45 5.18 -36.04
N ARG A 41 4.21 5.14 -34.94
CA ARG A 41 5.28 4.16 -34.73
C ARG A 41 4.76 2.98 -33.89
N PRO A 42 5.34 1.77 -34.03
CA PRO A 42 5.09 0.68 -33.10
C PRO A 42 5.30 1.15 -31.65
N VAL A 43 4.42 0.73 -30.74
CA VAL A 43 4.55 1.09 -29.32
C VAL A 43 5.91 0.64 -28.79
N GLY A 44 6.59 1.52 -28.07
CA GLY A 44 7.93 1.25 -27.54
C GLY A 44 9.06 1.37 -28.56
N SER A 45 8.84 2.09 -29.67
CA SER A 45 9.92 2.48 -30.60
C SER A 45 10.93 3.45 -29.98
N TYR A 46 10.58 4.08 -28.86
CA TYR A 46 11.39 5.04 -28.12
C TYR A 46 11.57 4.58 -26.67
N ALA A 47 12.56 5.16 -25.97
CA ALA A 47 12.81 4.82 -24.57
C ALA A 47 11.59 5.15 -23.67
N PRO A 48 11.30 4.33 -22.65
CA PRO A 48 10.26 4.64 -21.69
C PRO A 48 10.69 5.74 -20.72
N ASN A 49 9.74 6.36 -20.05
CA ASN A 49 10.03 7.21 -18.89
C ASN A 49 10.45 6.36 -17.67
N PRO A 50 10.84 6.96 -16.52
CA PRO A 50 11.33 6.18 -15.37
C PRO A 50 10.29 5.26 -14.71
N TYR A 51 9.00 5.38 -15.03
CA TYR A 51 7.97 4.41 -14.64
C TYR A 51 7.86 3.23 -15.61
N GLY A 52 8.68 3.17 -16.65
CA GLY A 52 8.61 2.13 -17.67
C GLY A 52 7.47 2.35 -18.68
N LEU A 53 6.89 3.55 -18.74
CA LEU A 53 5.80 3.87 -19.66
C LEU A 53 6.35 4.41 -20.99
N TYR A 54 5.87 3.84 -22.09
CA TYR A 54 6.27 4.19 -23.45
C TYR A 54 5.34 5.24 -24.06
N ASP A 55 5.88 5.96 -25.05
CA ASP A 55 5.15 6.88 -25.91
C ASP A 55 4.36 7.95 -25.13
N MET A 56 4.88 8.38 -23.98
CA MET A 56 4.34 9.48 -23.17
C MET A 56 4.71 10.86 -23.77
N THR A 57 5.65 10.90 -24.71
CA THR A 57 6.02 12.07 -25.53
C THR A 57 5.93 11.66 -27.00
N GLY A 58 4.92 12.14 -27.74
CA GLY A 58 4.78 11.84 -29.17
C GLY A 58 3.98 10.55 -29.47
N ASN A 59 4.12 10.07 -30.70
CA ASN A 59 3.35 8.99 -31.32
C ASN A 59 1.87 9.32 -31.54
N VAL A 60 1.06 9.48 -30.49
CA VAL A 60 -0.35 9.90 -30.60
C VAL A 60 -0.74 10.80 -29.42
N VAL A 61 -1.68 11.71 -29.65
CA VAL A 61 -2.38 12.35 -28.52
C VAL A 61 -3.39 11.36 -27.96
N GLU A 62 -3.70 11.40 -26.67
CA GLU A 62 -4.53 10.37 -26.05
C GLU A 62 -5.76 10.95 -25.37
N TRP A 63 -6.90 10.27 -25.56
CA TRP A 63 -8.12 10.54 -24.80
C TRP A 63 -7.93 10.28 -23.31
N THR A 64 -8.47 11.17 -22.48
CA THR A 64 -8.64 10.96 -21.03
C THR A 64 -10.12 10.79 -20.67
N ALA A 65 -10.40 10.42 -19.41
CA ALA A 65 -11.77 10.24 -18.92
C ALA A 65 -12.54 11.57 -18.77
N ASP A 66 -11.82 12.68 -18.67
CA ASP A 66 -12.32 13.99 -18.25
C ASP A 66 -13.09 14.70 -19.37
N TYR A 67 -14.01 15.57 -18.94
CA TYR A 67 -14.44 16.65 -19.81
C TYR A 67 -13.37 17.73 -19.88
N TYR A 68 -13.25 18.36 -21.05
CA TYR A 68 -12.33 19.47 -21.23
C TYR A 68 -13.01 20.80 -20.93
N ASP A 69 -12.37 21.57 -20.06
CA ASP A 69 -12.63 22.99 -19.84
C ASP A 69 -11.28 23.71 -19.73
N TRP A 70 -11.14 24.79 -20.49
CA TRP A 70 -9.91 25.59 -20.58
C TRP A 70 -9.47 26.14 -19.22
N ASP A 71 -10.41 26.63 -18.41
CA ASP A 71 -10.14 27.32 -17.14
C ASP A 71 -10.20 26.40 -15.92
N TYR A 72 -10.54 25.11 -16.09
CA TYR A 72 -10.77 24.17 -14.99
C TYR A 72 -9.70 24.18 -13.89
N TYR A 73 -8.42 24.13 -14.28
CA TYR A 73 -7.31 24.05 -13.32
C TYR A 73 -7.06 25.34 -12.53
N ARG A 74 -7.75 26.44 -12.86
CA ARG A 74 -7.70 27.68 -12.06
C ARG A 74 -8.48 27.55 -10.75
N GLU A 75 -9.47 26.66 -10.71
CA GLU A 75 -10.40 26.48 -9.58
C GLU A 75 -10.48 25.01 -9.11
N SER A 76 -9.71 24.11 -9.73
CA SER A 76 -9.74 22.69 -9.40
C SER A 76 -9.18 22.38 -8.01
N PRO A 77 -9.59 21.27 -7.39
CA PRO A 77 -8.90 20.73 -6.21
C PRO A 77 -7.40 20.55 -6.49
N PRO A 78 -6.53 20.83 -5.50
CA PRO A 78 -5.07 20.75 -5.70
C PRO A 78 -4.55 19.32 -5.79
N LEU A 79 -5.33 18.32 -5.33
CA LEU A 79 -4.95 16.91 -5.32
C LEU A 79 -6.00 16.09 -6.06
N ASN A 80 -5.55 15.28 -7.02
CA ASN A 80 -6.38 14.35 -7.82
C ASN A 80 -7.65 14.98 -8.42
N PRO A 81 -7.54 16.07 -9.19
CA PRO A 81 -8.70 16.65 -9.87
C PRO A 81 -9.20 15.74 -11.00
N VAL A 82 -10.53 15.66 -11.17
CA VAL A 82 -11.22 14.69 -12.06
C VAL A 82 -11.93 15.35 -13.25
N GLY A 83 -11.51 16.57 -13.61
CA GLY A 83 -12.18 17.40 -14.60
C GLY A 83 -13.56 17.91 -14.14
N PRO A 84 -14.25 18.71 -14.98
CA PRO A 84 -15.65 19.07 -14.79
C PRO A 84 -16.57 17.85 -14.90
N ALA A 85 -17.67 17.85 -14.15
CA ALA A 85 -18.66 16.75 -14.19
C ALA A 85 -19.42 16.65 -15.52
N ILE A 86 -19.54 17.76 -16.25
CA ILE A 86 -20.22 17.86 -17.56
C ILE A 86 -19.40 18.72 -18.51
N GLY A 87 -19.46 18.41 -19.81
CA GLY A 87 -18.77 19.22 -20.81
C GLY A 87 -19.15 18.87 -22.24
N LYS A 88 -18.80 19.78 -23.17
CA LYS A 88 -19.03 19.60 -24.61
C LYS A 88 -17.91 18.84 -25.30
N PHE A 89 -16.71 18.88 -24.72
CA PHE A 89 -15.49 18.30 -25.24
C PHE A 89 -14.90 17.33 -24.23
N ARG A 90 -14.22 16.29 -24.71
CA ARG A 90 -13.39 15.38 -23.93
C ARG A 90 -11.95 15.86 -24.02
N ALA A 91 -11.22 15.73 -22.92
CA ALA A 91 -9.83 16.12 -22.87
C ALA A 91 -8.94 15.10 -23.62
N ILE A 92 -7.94 15.65 -24.31
CA ILE A 92 -6.82 14.91 -24.87
C ILE A 92 -5.51 15.47 -24.32
N ARG A 93 -4.53 14.60 -24.12
CA ARG A 93 -3.19 14.97 -23.63
C ARG A 93 -2.07 14.40 -24.47
N GLY A 94 -0.87 14.96 -24.28
CA GLY A 94 0.33 14.59 -25.01
C GLY A 94 0.38 15.10 -26.44
N GLY A 95 1.40 14.65 -27.17
CA GLY A 95 1.66 15.01 -28.56
C GLY A 95 1.64 13.77 -29.45
N GLY A 96 1.30 13.93 -30.72
CA GLY A 96 1.30 12.84 -31.70
C GLY A 96 2.18 13.11 -32.91
N TRP A 97 2.33 12.08 -33.74
CA TRP A 97 3.11 12.11 -34.99
C TRP A 97 2.69 13.24 -35.94
N PHE A 98 1.44 13.70 -35.83
CA PHE A 98 0.89 14.80 -36.63
C PHE A 98 0.74 16.13 -35.87
N THR A 99 1.26 16.24 -34.64
CA THR A 99 1.24 17.50 -33.86
C THR A 99 2.60 18.17 -33.81
N GLY A 100 2.60 19.50 -33.66
CA GLY A 100 3.81 20.28 -33.45
C GLY A 100 4.49 20.00 -32.10
N PRO A 101 5.74 20.47 -31.92
CA PRO A 101 6.54 20.18 -30.72
C PRO A 101 5.88 20.69 -29.43
N GLY A 102 5.17 21.81 -29.45
CA GLY A 102 4.47 22.33 -28.27
C GLY A 102 3.34 21.45 -27.76
N CYS A 103 2.80 20.55 -28.59
CA CYS A 103 1.83 19.55 -28.13
C CYS A 103 2.48 18.39 -27.37
N CYS A 104 3.79 18.20 -27.51
CA CYS A 104 4.50 17.09 -26.87
C CYS A 104 4.80 17.34 -25.39
N ASN A 105 4.53 18.53 -24.86
CA ASN A 105 4.72 18.81 -23.45
C ASN A 105 3.79 17.95 -22.58
N ILE A 106 4.27 17.56 -21.40
CA ILE A 106 3.50 16.78 -20.43
C ILE A 106 2.24 17.54 -19.99
N ASP A 107 2.33 18.86 -19.86
CA ASP A 107 1.23 19.74 -19.45
C ASP A 107 0.27 20.10 -20.60
N PHE A 108 0.56 19.66 -21.84
CA PHE A 108 -0.31 19.96 -22.97
C PHE A 108 -1.67 19.27 -22.81
N ARG A 109 -2.72 20.06 -23.03
CA ARG A 109 -4.11 19.62 -23.00
C ARG A 109 -4.94 20.34 -24.06
N ASN A 110 -5.86 19.62 -24.68
CA ASN A 110 -6.81 20.19 -25.62
C ASN A 110 -8.16 19.46 -25.54
N GLY A 111 -9.20 20.04 -26.13
CA GLY A 111 -10.55 19.50 -26.15
C GLY A 111 -10.99 19.07 -27.54
N LEU A 112 -11.47 17.85 -27.67
CA LEU A 112 -12.11 17.35 -28.90
C LEU A 112 -13.52 16.84 -28.59
N ARG A 113 -14.41 16.81 -29.58
CA ARG A 113 -15.76 16.27 -29.36
C ARG A 113 -15.67 14.78 -29.03
N GLY A 114 -16.47 14.29 -28.10
CA GLY A 114 -16.39 12.88 -27.67
C GLY A 114 -16.70 11.84 -28.76
N ASN A 115 -17.28 12.25 -29.89
CA ASN A 115 -17.52 11.41 -31.06
C ASN A 115 -16.53 11.69 -32.22
N TRP A 116 -15.49 12.47 -31.97
CA TRP A 116 -14.46 12.79 -32.96
C TRP A 116 -13.61 11.54 -33.24
N ARG A 117 -13.38 11.27 -34.52
CA ARG A 117 -12.51 10.18 -34.98
C ARG A 117 -11.33 10.81 -35.69
N ASP A 118 -10.15 10.51 -35.19
CA ASP A 118 -8.91 11.12 -35.63
C ASP A 118 -7.84 10.05 -35.84
N PHE A 119 -6.99 10.24 -36.84
CA PHE A 119 -5.88 9.33 -37.15
C PHE A 119 -4.66 9.55 -36.24
N ASN A 120 -4.67 10.62 -35.45
CA ASN A 120 -3.60 11.01 -34.54
C ASN A 120 -4.04 10.94 -33.06
N VAL A 121 -5.28 10.53 -32.77
CA VAL A 121 -5.80 10.37 -31.40
C VAL A 121 -5.94 8.89 -31.05
N GLY A 122 -5.24 8.47 -30.00
CA GLY A 122 -5.30 7.14 -29.41
C GLY A 122 -5.91 7.12 -28.02
N PHE A 123 -5.71 6.02 -27.31
CA PHE A 123 -6.09 5.87 -25.92
C PHE A 123 -5.16 4.86 -25.25
N ARG A 124 -5.06 4.94 -23.92
CA ARG A 124 -4.49 3.89 -23.09
C ARG A 124 -5.50 3.41 -22.05
N CYS A 125 -5.47 2.12 -21.78
CA CYS A 125 -6.27 1.54 -20.71
C CYS A 125 -5.57 1.81 -19.38
N ALA A 126 -6.31 2.38 -18.43
CA ALA A 126 -5.92 2.47 -17.04
C ALA A 126 -7.10 1.97 -16.20
N ALA A 127 -6.78 1.31 -15.10
CA ALA A 127 -7.74 0.88 -14.11
C ALA A 127 -7.12 1.13 -12.76
N ASP A 128 -7.96 1.46 -11.78
CA ASP A 128 -7.54 1.39 -10.39
C ASP A 128 -7.06 -0.03 -10.09
N PRO A 129 -6.04 -0.20 -9.22
CA PRO A 129 -5.74 -1.52 -8.70
C PRO A 129 -7.05 -2.10 -8.11
N PRO A 130 -7.32 -3.41 -8.29
CA PRO A 130 -8.51 -4.01 -7.71
C PRO A 130 -8.51 -3.68 -6.23
N GLY A 131 -9.55 -2.97 -5.79
CA GLY A 131 -9.71 -2.58 -4.40
C GLY A 131 -9.73 -3.80 -3.47
N PRO A 132 -9.74 -3.58 -2.15
CA PRO A 132 -9.70 -4.66 -1.17
C PRO A 132 -10.77 -5.72 -1.47
N LYS A 133 -10.36 -6.96 -1.76
CA LYS A 133 -11.29 -8.06 -2.00
C LYS A 133 -11.76 -8.58 -0.63
N PRO A 134 -13.06 -8.50 -0.29
CA PRO A 134 -13.55 -8.99 0.99
C PRO A 134 -13.35 -10.51 1.11
N ILE A 135 -12.98 -10.94 2.32
CA ILE A 135 -12.78 -12.34 2.67
C ILE A 135 -13.52 -12.68 3.96
N SER A 136 -13.77 -13.96 4.16
CA SER A 136 -14.16 -14.49 5.46
C SER A 136 -13.53 -15.85 5.70
N VAL A 137 -13.26 -16.14 6.97
CA VAL A 137 -12.69 -17.41 7.41
C VAL A 137 -13.24 -17.79 8.78
N ARG A 138 -13.50 -19.08 9.00
CA ARG A 138 -13.99 -19.58 10.27
C ARG A 138 -12.81 -19.86 11.22
N ALA A 139 -12.78 -19.16 12.35
CA ALA A 139 -11.88 -19.42 13.46
C ALA A 139 -12.18 -20.77 14.14
N ALA A 140 -11.22 -21.27 14.93
CA ALA A 140 -11.32 -22.59 15.55
C ALA A 140 -12.52 -22.74 16.51
N ASP A 141 -12.95 -21.64 17.11
CA ASP A 141 -14.11 -21.54 18.00
C ASP A 141 -15.42 -21.22 17.27
N GLY A 142 -15.41 -21.23 15.94
CA GLY A 142 -16.60 -21.09 15.10
C GLY A 142 -16.93 -19.67 14.67
N VAL A 143 -16.26 -18.64 15.22
CA VAL A 143 -16.43 -17.24 14.81
C VAL A 143 -16.09 -17.06 13.33
N ILE A 144 -16.92 -16.31 12.60
CA ILE A 144 -16.60 -15.89 11.23
C ILE A 144 -15.81 -14.60 11.29
N VAL A 145 -14.54 -14.68 10.89
CA VAL A 145 -13.61 -13.55 10.85
C VAL A 145 -13.59 -12.98 9.44
N TYR A 146 -13.79 -11.68 9.33
CA TYR A 146 -13.78 -10.95 8.07
C TYR A 146 -12.44 -10.23 7.86
N GLY A 147 -12.18 -9.83 6.63
CA GLY A 147 -11.02 -9.05 6.27
C GLY A 147 -11.03 -8.69 4.80
N ASP A 148 -9.91 -8.18 4.32
CA ASP A 148 -9.71 -7.89 2.90
C ASP A 148 -8.33 -8.36 2.42
N LEU A 149 -8.32 -8.93 1.22
CA LEU A 149 -7.12 -9.36 0.51
C LEU A 149 -6.84 -8.39 -0.65
N GLN A 150 -5.60 -7.92 -0.72
CA GLN A 150 -5.07 -7.14 -1.84
C GLN A 150 -3.76 -7.77 -2.32
N LEU A 151 -3.62 -7.93 -3.62
CA LEU A 151 -2.42 -8.52 -4.21
C LEU A 151 -1.64 -7.45 -4.97
N ALA A 152 -0.38 -7.25 -4.59
CA ALA A 152 0.55 -6.39 -5.34
C ALA A 152 0.82 -6.89 -6.77
N SER A 153 0.60 -8.19 -7.05
CA SER A 153 0.75 -8.78 -8.37
C SER A 153 -0.12 -10.05 -8.50
N ALA A 154 -0.24 -10.58 -9.72
CA ALA A 154 -0.96 -11.84 -9.94
C ALA A 154 -0.22 -13.10 -9.41
N ASP A 155 1.08 -13.00 -9.10
CA ASP A 155 1.87 -14.14 -8.61
C ASP A 155 1.64 -14.39 -7.13
N ARG A 156 0.91 -15.46 -6.79
CA ARG A 156 0.59 -15.84 -5.41
C ARG A 156 1.78 -16.32 -4.57
N ARG A 157 2.99 -16.35 -5.14
CA ARG A 157 4.25 -16.62 -4.42
C ARG A 157 4.89 -15.34 -3.89
N GLY A 158 4.36 -14.16 -4.22
CA GLY A 158 4.80 -12.90 -3.64
C GLY A 158 4.68 -12.89 -2.11
N PRO A 159 5.55 -12.14 -1.40
CA PRO A 159 5.51 -12.06 0.05
C PRO A 159 4.19 -11.43 0.53
N LEU A 160 3.66 -11.94 1.64
CA LEU A 160 2.37 -11.55 2.21
C LEU A 160 2.57 -10.92 3.59
N VAL A 161 2.06 -9.71 3.78
CA VAL A 161 1.92 -9.09 5.11
C VAL A 161 0.48 -9.22 5.58
N ILE A 162 0.29 -9.81 6.75
CA ILE A 162 -1.02 -10.01 7.39
C ILE A 162 -1.14 -8.98 8.51
N LEU A 163 -2.14 -8.12 8.43
CA LEU A 163 -2.30 -6.95 9.30
C LEU A 163 -3.39 -7.20 10.35
N PHE A 164 -3.06 -6.98 11.62
CA PHE A 164 -3.95 -7.14 12.76
C PHE A 164 -4.06 -5.85 13.56
N HIS A 165 -5.26 -5.25 13.59
CA HIS A 165 -5.48 -3.87 14.08
C HIS A 165 -5.41 -3.77 15.60
N GLN A 166 -5.35 -2.53 16.11
CA GLN A 166 -5.39 -2.18 17.52
C GLN A 166 -6.80 -2.20 18.10
N ALA A 167 -6.90 -2.06 19.42
CA ALA A 167 -8.17 -2.16 20.12
C ALA A 167 -9.18 -1.14 19.57
N ARG A 168 -10.44 -1.57 19.40
CA ARG A 168 -11.55 -0.74 18.90
C ARG A 168 -11.38 -0.20 17.47
N ALA A 169 -10.33 -0.60 16.75
CA ALA A 169 -10.13 -0.23 15.34
C ALA A 169 -10.70 -1.29 14.38
N SER A 170 -10.62 -0.99 13.08
CA SER A 170 -10.91 -1.91 11.99
C SER A 170 -9.71 -2.04 11.08
N ALA A 171 -9.66 -3.11 10.29
CA ALA A 171 -8.65 -3.29 9.25
C ALA A 171 -8.61 -2.09 8.30
N GLN A 172 -9.77 -1.68 7.80
CA GLN A 172 -9.90 -0.55 6.87
C GLN A 172 -9.45 0.77 7.50
N GLY A 173 -9.84 1.02 8.76
CA GLY A 173 -9.55 2.27 9.45
C GLY A 173 -8.10 2.46 9.83
N GLU A 174 -7.42 1.40 10.26
CA GLU A 174 -6.01 1.52 10.67
C GLU A 174 -5.03 1.36 9.51
N TYR A 175 -5.35 0.50 8.54
CA TYR A 175 -4.36 0.09 7.53
C TYR A 175 -4.55 0.67 6.15
N GLY A 176 -5.50 1.57 5.89
CA GLY A 176 -5.72 2.13 4.55
C GLY A 176 -4.42 2.65 3.89
N ALA A 177 -3.74 3.61 4.53
CA ALA A 177 -2.48 4.17 4.04
C ALA A 177 -1.32 3.16 4.09
N ILE A 178 -1.27 2.32 5.13
CA ILE A 178 -0.21 1.34 5.34
C ILE A 178 -0.24 0.24 4.26
N ALA A 179 -1.44 -0.29 3.97
CA ALA A 179 -1.66 -1.30 2.95
C ALA A 179 -1.28 -0.78 1.56
N ALA A 180 -1.65 0.46 1.22
CA ALA A 180 -1.29 1.06 -0.06
C ALA A 180 0.24 1.11 -0.26
N ARG A 181 0.98 1.47 0.79
CA ARG A 181 2.44 1.54 0.73
C ARG A 181 3.10 0.16 0.68
N LEU A 182 2.58 -0.82 1.41
CA LEU A 182 3.04 -2.22 1.31
C LEU A 182 2.81 -2.79 -0.09
N LEU A 183 1.64 -2.53 -0.70
CA LEU A 183 1.32 -2.94 -2.06
C LEU A 183 2.28 -2.31 -3.07
N ALA A 184 2.55 -1.01 -2.95
CA ALA A 184 3.51 -0.30 -3.79
C ALA A 184 4.94 -0.85 -3.63
N ALA A 185 5.30 -1.34 -2.45
CA ALA A 185 6.57 -2.01 -2.19
C ALA A 185 6.61 -3.50 -2.61
N GLY A 186 5.56 -4.01 -3.27
CA GLY A 186 5.52 -5.36 -3.83
C GLY A 186 4.96 -6.44 -2.90
N TYR A 187 4.44 -6.09 -1.73
CA TYR A 187 3.88 -7.03 -0.77
C TYR A 187 2.39 -7.22 -0.98
N HIS A 188 1.92 -8.46 -1.02
CA HIS A 188 0.50 -8.75 -0.83
C HIS A 188 0.08 -8.36 0.58
N VAL A 189 -1.19 -7.97 0.74
CA VAL A 189 -1.74 -7.53 2.03
C VAL A 189 -3.01 -8.30 2.34
N LEU A 190 -3.06 -8.90 3.53
CA LEU A 190 -4.28 -9.48 4.11
C LEU A 190 -4.59 -8.73 5.41
N ALA A 191 -5.56 -7.83 5.38
CA ALA A 191 -5.95 -7.06 6.56
C ALA A 191 -7.17 -7.70 7.21
N ILE A 192 -7.09 -7.97 8.52
CA ILE A 192 -8.09 -8.75 9.24
C ILE A 192 -8.85 -7.87 10.21
N ASP A 193 -10.18 -8.00 10.24
CA ASP A 193 -11.03 -7.46 11.28
C ASP A 193 -11.08 -8.48 12.43
N GLN A 194 -10.30 -8.30 13.50
CA GLN A 194 -10.37 -9.18 14.67
C GLN A 194 -11.64 -8.88 15.48
N ARG A 195 -12.13 -9.87 16.23
CA ARG A 195 -13.32 -9.73 17.09
C ARG A 195 -13.23 -8.63 18.15
N SER A 196 -12.03 -8.26 18.59
CA SER A 196 -11.78 -7.22 19.61
C SER A 196 -11.57 -5.82 19.00
N GLY A 197 -12.18 -5.55 17.85
CA GLY A 197 -12.12 -4.28 17.14
C GLY A 197 -13.33 -3.39 17.32
N GLY A 198 -13.52 -2.48 16.36
CA GLY A 198 -14.56 -1.46 16.35
C GLY A 198 -14.37 -0.49 15.17
N SER A 199 -14.73 0.78 15.35
CA SER A 199 -14.64 1.80 14.30
C SER A 199 -13.89 3.06 14.72
N TYR A 200 -13.10 3.00 15.81
CA TYR A 200 -12.45 4.16 16.42
C TYR A 200 -11.55 4.94 15.45
N LEU A 201 -10.87 4.25 14.54
CA LEU A 201 -9.96 4.83 13.56
C LEU A 201 -10.59 4.96 12.16
N GLY A 202 -11.91 4.94 12.08
CA GLY A 202 -12.65 4.84 10.82
C GLY A 202 -12.84 3.39 10.38
N GLY A 203 -13.68 3.19 9.36
CA GLY A 203 -14.07 1.86 8.86
C GLY A 203 -14.84 1.01 9.89
N ALA A 204 -15.76 0.16 9.43
CA ALA A 204 -16.48 -0.73 10.33
C ALA A 204 -15.74 -2.07 10.45
N ASN A 205 -15.47 -2.52 11.68
CA ASN A 205 -15.00 -3.89 11.90
C ASN A 205 -16.16 -4.87 11.71
N ARG A 206 -16.10 -5.66 10.63
CA ARG A 206 -17.18 -6.58 10.24
C ARG A 206 -17.32 -7.79 11.18
N THR A 207 -16.23 -8.24 11.78
CA THR A 207 -16.23 -9.37 12.73
C THR A 207 -16.92 -8.99 14.03
N ALA A 208 -16.53 -7.86 14.63
CA ALA A 208 -17.16 -7.31 15.82
C ALA A 208 -18.65 -7.00 15.55
N ALA A 209 -18.97 -6.36 14.42
CA ALA A 209 -20.35 -6.08 14.03
C ALA A 209 -21.22 -7.36 13.92
N ALA A 210 -20.66 -8.46 13.40
CA ALA A 210 -21.36 -9.74 13.29
C ALA A 210 -21.57 -10.44 14.66
N LEU A 211 -20.76 -10.10 15.66
CA LEU A 211 -20.87 -10.65 17.02
C LEU A 211 -21.78 -9.81 17.94
N GLY A 212 -22.14 -8.59 17.52
CA GLY A 212 -22.99 -7.67 18.28
C GLY A 212 -22.24 -6.95 19.41
N ASP A 213 -22.98 -6.44 20.40
CA ASP A 213 -22.45 -5.60 21.48
C ASP A 213 -21.70 -6.36 22.59
N ALA A 214 -21.21 -7.57 22.31
CA ALA A 214 -20.44 -8.33 23.29
C ALA A 214 -19.10 -7.63 23.55
N GLU A 215 -18.78 -7.32 24.81
CA GLU A 215 -17.42 -6.92 25.18
C GLU A 215 -16.50 -8.13 25.09
N ILE A 216 -15.64 -8.14 24.05
CA ILE A 216 -14.71 -9.23 23.80
C ILE A 216 -13.29 -8.79 24.19
N GLY A 217 -12.78 -9.41 25.26
CA GLY A 217 -11.41 -9.18 25.72
C GLY A 217 -10.36 -9.48 24.67
N TYR A 218 -9.22 -8.79 24.74
CA TYR A 218 -8.18 -8.81 23.71
C TYR A 218 -7.61 -10.20 23.43
N CYS A 219 -7.40 -11.00 24.47
CA CYS A 219 -6.87 -12.35 24.34
C CYS A 219 -7.77 -13.30 23.53
N ALA A 220 -9.07 -13.03 23.50
CA ALA A 220 -10.02 -13.84 22.75
C ALA A 220 -9.87 -13.70 21.23
N ALA A 221 -9.14 -12.69 20.74
CA ALA A 221 -8.88 -12.50 19.31
C ALA A 221 -7.80 -13.47 18.75
N TYR A 222 -7.07 -14.19 19.60
CA TYR A 222 -5.98 -15.07 19.14
C TYR A 222 -6.41 -16.11 18.08
N PRO A 223 -7.56 -16.80 18.21
CA PRO A 223 -8.04 -17.71 17.16
C PRO A 223 -8.28 -17.02 15.81
N ASP A 224 -8.53 -15.70 15.78
CA ASP A 224 -8.72 -14.94 14.54
C ASP A 224 -7.40 -14.78 13.78
N LEU A 225 -6.29 -14.60 14.51
CA LEU A 225 -4.94 -14.52 13.93
C LEU A 225 -4.58 -15.85 13.26
N VAL A 226 -4.82 -16.97 13.95
CA VAL A 226 -4.60 -18.31 13.40
C VAL A 226 -5.51 -18.57 12.19
N ALA A 227 -6.77 -18.11 12.24
CA ALA A 227 -7.69 -18.22 11.12
C ALA A 227 -7.18 -17.50 9.87
N ALA A 228 -6.52 -16.34 10.02
CA ALA A 228 -5.93 -15.61 8.91
C ALA A 228 -4.80 -16.39 8.22
N LEU A 229 -3.95 -17.09 8.97
CA LEU A 229 -2.92 -17.97 8.39
C LEU A 229 -3.56 -19.11 7.59
N ARG A 230 -4.61 -19.74 8.14
CA ARG A 230 -5.38 -20.78 7.44
C ARG A 230 -6.06 -20.26 6.19
N TYR A 231 -6.57 -19.02 6.21
CA TYR A 231 -7.12 -18.38 5.03
C TYR A 231 -6.03 -18.22 3.94
N ALA A 232 -4.82 -17.77 4.30
CA ALA A 232 -3.73 -17.64 3.35
C ALA A 232 -3.37 -18.99 2.69
N ASP A 233 -3.39 -20.09 3.45
CA ASP A 233 -3.22 -21.44 2.92
C ASP A 233 -4.31 -21.82 1.91
N ALA A 234 -5.59 -21.65 2.30
CA ALA A 234 -6.74 -21.98 1.48
C ALA A 234 -6.83 -21.11 0.22
N ALA A 235 -6.41 -19.84 0.31
CA ALA A 235 -6.33 -18.90 -0.79
C ALA A 235 -5.11 -19.14 -1.70
N GLY A 236 -4.28 -20.15 -1.44
CA GLY A 236 -3.14 -20.47 -2.31
C GLY A 236 -2.02 -19.43 -2.25
N LEU A 237 -1.92 -18.64 -1.17
CA LEU A 237 -0.84 -17.67 -0.96
C LEU A 237 0.37 -18.41 -0.40
N ARG A 238 1.42 -18.55 -1.22
CA ARG A 238 2.56 -19.45 -0.97
C ARG A 238 3.87 -18.72 -0.66
N GLY A 239 3.90 -17.39 -0.76
CA GLY A 239 5.07 -16.60 -0.40
C GLY A 239 5.36 -16.58 1.10
N LYS A 240 6.51 -16.01 1.45
CA LYS A 240 6.88 -15.72 2.85
C LYS A 240 5.78 -14.88 3.52
N ARG A 241 5.38 -15.25 4.73
CA ARG A 241 4.30 -14.60 5.47
C ARG A 241 4.85 -13.81 6.65
N ILE A 242 4.44 -12.56 6.78
CA ILE A 242 4.82 -11.68 7.87
C ILE A 242 3.55 -11.26 8.60
N ALA A 243 3.48 -11.52 9.90
CA ALA A 243 2.37 -11.03 10.72
C ALA A 243 2.75 -9.69 11.35
N LEU A 244 1.95 -8.65 11.08
CA LEU A 244 2.11 -7.33 11.68
C LEU A 244 0.91 -7.04 12.60
N GLY A 245 1.18 -6.89 13.89
CA GLY A 245 0.17 -6.51 14.89
C GLY A 245 0.36 -5.07 15.39
N SER A 246 -0.71 -4.50 15.95
CA SER A 246 -0.75 -3.17 16.57
C SER A 246 -1.34 -3.24 17.98
N SER A 247 -0.66 -2.66 18.97
CA SER A 247 -1.15 -2.61 20.36
C SER A 247 -1.41 -4.01 20.95
N TYR A 248 -2.65 -4.37 21.30
CA TYR A 248 -2.97 -5.70 21.83
C TYR A 248 -2.63 -6.82 20.84
N SER A 249 -2.88 -6.63 19.54
CA SER A 249 -2.61 -7.66 18.54
C SER A 249 -1.11 -7.75 18.23
N ALA A 250 -0.33 -6.69 18.47
CA ALA A 250 1.14 -6.75 18.48
C ALA A 250 1.66 -7.72 19.56
N SER A 251 0.98 -7.82 20.70
CA SER A 251 1.31 -8.82 21.71
C SER A 251 0.87 -10.22 21.31
N LEU A 252 -0.27 -10.35 20.64
CA LEU A 252 -0.74 -11.65 20.13
C LEU A 252 0.14 -12.21 19.00
N VAL A 253 0.74 -11.37 18.15
CA VAL A 253 1.68 -11.87 17.12
C VAL A 253 2.99 -12.40 17.72
N LEU A 254 3.40 -11.95 18.92
CA LEU A 254 4.53 -12.56 19.65
C LEU A 254 4.22 -14.01 20.03
N ARG A 255 2.99 -14.28 20.50
CA ARG A 255 2.51 -15.65 20.73
C ARG A 255 2.42 -16.44 19.42
N LEU A 256 1.87 -15.82 18.37
CA LEU A 256 1.73 -16.44 17.05
C LEU A 256 3.09 -16.87 16.47
N ALA A 257 4.15 -16.08 16.68
CA ALA A 257 5.51 -16.41 16.25
C ALA A 257 6.11 -17.65 16.93
N VAL A 258 5.56 -18.07 18.07
CA VAL A 258 5.99 -19.25 18.81
C VAL A 258 5.12 -20.45 18.43
N GLU A 259 3.81 -20.32 18.51
CA GLU A 259 2.88 -21.43 18.28
C GLU A 259 2.73 -21.78 16.79
N GLU A 260 2.78 -20.78 15.91
CA GLU A 260 2.59 -20.92 14.46
C GLU A 260 3.89 -20.64 13.69
N ALA A 261 5.05 -20.90 14.30
CA ALA A 261 6.36 -20.56 13.75
C ALA A 261 6.62 -21.10 12.34
N LYS A 262 6.05 -22.27 12.01
CA LYS A 262 6.20 -22.89 10.67
C LYS A 262 5.40 -22.19 9.58
N ALA A 263 4.38 -21.43 9.95
CA ALA A 263 3.51 -20.72 9.01
C ALA A 263 3.98 -19.28 8.75
N LEU A 264 5.03 -18.82 9.43
CA LEU A 264 5.52 -17.45 9.38
C LEU A 264 7.00 -17.40 9.03
N ALA A 265 7.37 -16.38 8.24
CA ALA A 265 8.76 -16.03 7.99
C ALA A 265 9.27 -14.98 9.00
N ALA A 266 8.38 -14.09 9.48
CA ALA A 266 8.73 -13.06 10.45
C ALA A 266 7.48 -12.48 11.14
N ILE A 267 7.70 -11.67 12.18
CA ILE A 267 6.68 -10.81 12.77
C ILE A 267 7.14 -9.35 12.91
N VAL A 268 6.17 -8.45 12.90
CA VAL A 268 6.34 -7.03 13.25
C VAL A 268 5.33 -6.70 14.35
N ALA A 269 5.81 -6.17 15.47
CA ALA A 269 4.97 -5.86 16.62
C ALA A 269 5.08 -4.36 16.95
N CYS A 270 4.05 -3.59 16.58
CA CYS A 270 3.97 -2.15 16.82
C CYS A 270 3.33 -1.88 18.18
N SER A 271 4.10 -1.32 19.12
CA SER A 271 3.71 -0.99 20.50
C SER A 271 2.96 -2.14 21.22
N PRO A 272 3.56 -3.33 21.41
CA PRO A 272 2.87 -4.48 22.00
C PRO A 272 2.35 -4.18 23.42
N ALA A 273 1.03 -4.28 23.60
CA ALA A 273 0.36 -3.95 24.86
C ALA A 273 0.62 -4.99 25.97
N SER A 274 0.60 -4.54 27.22
CA SER A 274 0.75 -5.37 28.41
C SER A 274 -0.10 -4.83 29.57
N GLY A 275 -0.18 -5.60 30.66
CA GLY A 275 -0.89 -5.22 31.87
C GLY A 275 -2.33 -5.75 31.93
N PRO A 276 -3.18 -5.22 32.82
CA PRO A 276 -4.47 -5.83 33.17
C PRO A 276 -5.37 -6.25 31.99
N PRO A 277 -5.49 -5.48 30.89
CA PRO A 277 -6.28 -5.89 29.72
C PRO A 277 -5.73 -7.12 28.96
N MET A 278 -4.49 -7.48 29.21
CA MET A 278 -3.72 -8.56 28.58
C MET A 278 -3.38 -9.69 29.57
N VAL A 279 -3.98 -9.71 30.77
CA VAL A 279 -3.59 -10.62 31.86
C VAL A 279 -3.54 -12.10 31.46
N ASP A 280 -4.45 -12.55 30.59
CA ASP A 280 -4.52 -13.95 30.12
C ASP A 280 -3.63 -14.23 28.90
N CYS A 281 -2.96 -13.22 28.36
CA CYS A 281 -2.13 -13.32 27.16
C CYS A 281 -0.96 -12.32 27.17
N GLU A 282 -0.34 -12.11 28.33
CA GLU A 282 0.79 -11.20 28.49
C GLU A 282 1.92 -11.54 27.51
N PRO A 283 2.57 -10.55 26.88
CA PRO A 283 3.60 -10.79 25.87
C PRO A 283 4.91 -11.33 26.45
N GLY A 284 5.21 -11.05 27.71
CA GLY A 284 6.50 -11.36 28.35
C GLY A 284 6.98 -12.82 28.17
N PRO A 285 6.15 -13.82 28.53
CA PRO A 285 6.49 -15.23 28.35
C PRO A 285 6.79 -15.62 26.88
N TRP A 286 6.16 -14.96 25.92
CA TRP A 286 6.32 -15.25 24.50
C TRP A 286 7.60 -14.65 23.93
N ILE A 287 7.97 -13.43 24.34
CA ILE A 287 9.17 -12.72 23.84
C ILE A 287 10.42 -13.60 23.92
N ALA A 288 10.65 -14.25 25.06
CA ALA A 288 11.84 -15.09 25.28
C ALA A 288 11.87 -16.35 24.39
N GLN A 289 10.73 -16.75 23.83
CA GLN A 289 10.56 -17.97 23.05
C GLN A 289 10.57 -17.73 21.55
N VAL A 290 10.42 -16.48 21.09
CA VAL A 290 10.45 -16.15 19.66
C VAL A 290 11.81 -16.54 19.05
N LYS A 291 11.77 -17.36 18.00
CA LYS A 291 12.96 -17.78 17.21
C LYS A 291 12.95 -17.26 15.78
N LEU A 292 11.82 -16.75 15.31
CA LEU A 292 11.71 -16.13 14.00
C LEU A 292 12.32 -14.72 14.02
N PRO A 293 12.75 -14.19 12.86
CA PRO A 293 12.99 -12.76 12.69
C PRO A 293 11.80 -11.96 13.21
N ALA A 294 12.07 -11.01 14.11
CA ALA A 294 11.06 -10.18 14.72
C ALA A 294 11.54 -8.73 14.83
N LEU A 295 10.65 -7.81 14.52
CA LEU A 295 10.85 -6.38 14.69
C LEU A 295 9.81 -5.82 15.66
N VAL A 296 10.27 -5.24 16.78
CA VAL A 296 9.42 -4.55 17.74
C VAL A 296 9.64 -3.04 17.61
N ILE A 297 8.61 -2.31 17.16
CA ILE A 297 8.67 -0.86 16.96
C ILE A 297 7.77 -0.17 17.99
N ARG A 298 8.21 0.96 18.55
CA ARG A 298 7.37 1.84 19.39
C ARG A 298 7.86 3.29 19.34
N PRO A 299 7.03 4.29 19.65
CA PRO A 299 7.48 5.67 19.80
C PRO A 299 8.20 5.89 21.14
N ALA A 300 9.12 6.86 21.18
CA ALA A 300 9.87 7.24 22.38
C ALA A 300 8.96 7.73 23.52
N SER A 301 7.80 8.30 23.20
CA SER A 301 6.80 8.75 24.18
C SER A 301 6.32 7.63 25.10
N GLU A 302 6.31 6.37 24.63
CA GLU A 302 5.92 5.21 25.45
C GLU A 302 6.99 4.80 26.47
N MET A 303 8.27 5.18 26.23
CA MET A 303 9.42 4.78 27.05
C MET A 303 9.38 5.33 28.47
N ALA A 304 8.46 6.25 28.79
CA ALA A 304 8.22 6.74 30.14
C ALA A 304 7.71 5.64 31.09
N ARG A 305 7.07 4.58 30.58
CA ARG A 305 6.48 3.49 31.37
C ARG A 305 7.49 2.39 31.69
N ASP A 306 7.55 1.96 32.95
CA ASP A 306 8.44 0.84 33.38
C ASP A 306 8.17 -0.44 32.59
N SER A 307 6.90 -0.82 32.44
CA SER A 307 6.51 -2.03 31.71
C SER A 307 6.99 -2.03 30.25
N VAL A 308 7.11 -0.85 29.63
CA VAL A 308 7.61 -0.67 28.26
C VAL A 308 9.13 -0.87 28.23
N ARG A 309 9.85 -0.31 29.21
CA ARG A 309 11.31 -0.48 29.33
C ARG A 309 11.69 -1.94 29.59
N GLU A 310 10.99 -2.60 30.51
CA GLU A 310 11.18 -4.01 30.85
C GLU A 310 10.93 -4.91 29.64
N GLN A 311 9.85 -4.64 28.89
CA GLN A 311 9.53 -5.41 27.69
C GLN A 311 10.61 -5.25 26.59
N LEU A 312 11.15 -4.04 26.36
CA LEU A 312 12.25 -3.86 25.41
C LEU A 312 13.53 -4.53 25.89
N ALA A 313 13.83 -4.50 27.18
CA ALA A 313 14.96 -5.23 27.74
C ALA A 313 14.81 -6.74 27.51
N ALA A 314 13.59 -7.28 27.66
CA ALA A 314 13.29 -8.68 27.34
C ALA A 314 13.47 -8.98 25.84
N CYS A 315 13.03 -8.09 24.96
CA CYS A 315 13.26 -8.22 23.51
C CYS A 315 14.75 -8.25 23.18
N ALA A 316 15.54 -7.34 23.77
CA ALA A 316 16.99 -7.30 23.57
C ALA A 316 17.67 -8.57 24.09
N ALA A 317 17.27 -9.06 25.27
CA ALA A 317 17.79 -10.31 25.84
C ALA A 317 17.45 -11.53 24.98
N ALA A 318 16.30 -11.52 24.29
CA ALA A 318 15.89 -12.54 23.34
C ALA A 318 16.50 -12.37 21.93
N GLY A 319 17.28 -11.30 21.69
CA GLY A 319 17.90 -11.01 20.40
C GLY A 319 16.93 -10.49 19.33
N LEU A 320 15.75 -9.99 19.73
CA LEU A 320 14.79 -9.42 18.78
C LEU A 320 15.23 -8.03 18.33
N ARG A 321 15.01 -7.68 17.07
CA ARG A 321 15.28 -6.33 16.57
C ARG A 321 14.27 -5.36 17.19
N THR A 322 14.76 -4.25 17.72
CA THR A 322 13.93 -3.20 18.32
C THR A 322 14.19 -1.86 17.64
N HIS A 323 13.15 -1.04 17.53
CA HIS A 323 13.24 0.33 17.08
C HIS A 323 12.39 1.23 17.98
N VAL A 324 13.01 2.29 18.49
CA VAL A 324 12.33 3.36 19.23
C VAL A 324 12.35 4.59 18.33
N ALA A 325 11.19 4.93 17.75
CA ALA A 325 11.05 6.11 16.91
C ALA A 325 11.09 7.38 17.78
N GLU A 326 11.84 8.41 17.36
CA GLU A 326 11.98 9.65 18.14
C GLU A 326 10.62 10.33 18.37
N GLU A 327 9.83 10.43 17.30
CA GLU A 327 8.43 10.84 17.33
C GLU A 327 7.53 9.68 16.94
N GLY A 328 6.30 9.65 17.46
CA GLY A 328 5.30 8.73 16.94
C GLY A 328 4.05 8.54 17.80
N VAL A 329 3.09 7.84 17.20
CA VAL A 329 1.79 7.51 17.78
C VAL A 329 1.76 6.04 18.17
N HIS A 330 1.02 5.71 19.22
CA HIS A 330 0.86 4.32 19.68
C HIS A 330 0.36 3.39 18.56
N GLY A 331 0.94 2.18 18.50
CA GLY A 331 0.52 1.13 17.57
C GLY A 331 1.01 1.36 16.15
N ALA A 332 0.44 0.65 15.17
CA ALA A 332 0.82 0.76 13.76
C ALA A 332 0.51 2.14 13.17
N SER A 333 -0.24 3.01 13.87
CA SER A 333 -0.44 4.40 13.46
C SER A 333 0.86 5.22 13.38
N LEU A 334 1.97 4.77 13.99
CA LEU A 334 3.31 5.34 13.74
C LEU A 334 3.78 5.17 12.28
N LEU A 335 3.18 4.24 11.53
CA LEU A 335 3.42 4.02 10.10
C LEU A 335 2.41 4.75 9.21
N ASP A 336 1.50 5.55 9.76
CA ASP A 336 0.54 6.31 8.97
C ASP A 336 0.98 7.79 8.90
N PRO A 337 1.43 8.29 7.73
CA PRO A 337 1.87 9.68 7.58
C PRO A 337 0.77 10.71 7.91
N SER A 338 -0.51 10.33 7.84
CA SER A 338 -1.62 11.21 8.23
C SER A 338 -1.77 11.37 9.75
N ARG A 339 -1.13 10.48 10.52
CA ARG A 339 -1.21 10.43 12.00
C ARG A 339 0.13 10.71 12.68
N CYS A 340 1.23 10.40 11.99
CA CYS A 340 2.59 10.54 12.48
C CYS A 340 3.43 11.31 11.44
N PRO A 341 3.81 12.58 11.72
CA PRO A 341 4.62 13.37 10.82
C PRO A 341 5.96 12.70 10.43
N ASP A 342 6.60 12.00 11.36
CA ASP A 342 7.86 11.27 11.12
C ASP A 342 7.66 9.77 10.78
N ALA A 343 6.53 9.42 10.15
CA ALA A 343 6.28 8.04 9.74
C ALA A 343 7.37 7.48 8.80
N GLU A 344 8.04 8.33 8.03
CA GLU A 344 9.07 7.95 7.06
C GLU A 344 10.27 7.23 7.70
N ALA A 345 10.72 7.67 8.87
CA ALA A 345 11.83 7.02 9.57
C ALA A 345 11.45 5.58 9.96
N SER A 346 10.26 5.39 10.51
CA SER A 346 9.73 4.08 10.87
C SER A 346 9.48 3.19 9.63
N TRP A 347 9.08 3.78 8.51
CA TRP A 347 8.92 3.07 7.24
C TRP A 347 10.22 2.53 6.67
N ARG A 348 11.32 3.29 6.75
CA ARG A 348 12.64 2.80 6.31
C ARG A 348 13.02 1.55 7.10
N VAL A 349 12.93 1.61 8.42
CA VAL A 349 13.21 0.47 9.31
C VAL A 349 12.34 -0.73 8.98
N LEU A 350 11.04 -0.52 8.75
CA LEU A 350 10.12 -1.59 8.38
C LEU A 350 10.49 -2.22 7.03
N LEU A 351 10.69 -1.41 5.99
CA LEU A 351 10.99 -1.91 4.64
C LEU A 351 12.35 -2.61 4.58
N ASP A 352 13.36 -2.11 5.28
CA ASP A 352 14.66 -2.76 5.39
C ASP A 352 14.51 -4.15 6.03
N PHE A 353 13.78 -4.23 7.15
CA PHE A 353 13.50 -5.51 7.79
C PHE A 353 12.73 -6.48 6.89
N LEU A 354 11.68 -6.01 6.20
CA LEU A 354 10.90 -6.85 5.30
C LEU A 354 11.74 -7.32 4.10
N ALA A 355 12.62 -6.47 3.56
CA ALA A 355 13.52 -6.81 2.46
C ALA A 355 14.54 -7.87 2.88
N GLU A 356 15.14 -7.76 4.07
CA GLU A 356 16.02 -8.79 4.63
C GLU A 356 15.31 -10.13 4.79
N VAL A 357 14.10 -10.13 5.37
CA VAL A 357 13.29 -11.35 5.56
C VAL A 357 12.91 -11.97 4.22
N CYS A 358 12.56 -11.15 3.24
CA CYS A 358 12.04 -11.60 1.95
C CYS A 358 13.11 -11.81 0.88
N ALA A 359 14.39 -11.52 1.18
CA ALA A 359 15.50 -11.80 0.30
C ALA A 359 15.48 -13.29 -0.13
N PRO A 360 15.87 -13.59 -1.39
CA PRO A 360 16.13 -14.97 -1.80
C PRO A 360 17.17 -15.56 -0.84
N GLU A 361 17.00 -16.83 -0.47
CA GLU A 361 18.09 -17.52 0.22
C GLU A 361 19.31 -17.46 -0.71
N SER A 362 20.39 -16.84 -0.25
CA SER A 362 21.64 -16.85 -1.00
C SER A 362 22.07 -18.31 -1.08
N ASP A 363 22.08 -18.88 -2.30
CA ASP A 363 22.77 -20.13 -2.58
C ASP A 363 24.23 -19.96 -2.12
N SER A 364 24.49 -20.38 -0.89
CA SER A 364 25.84 -20.46 -0.37
C SER A 364 26.37 -21.81 -0.85
N PRO A 365 27.52 -21.83 -1.54
CA PRO A 365 28.06 -23.03 -2.19
C PRO A 365 28.42 -24.15 -1.21
#